data_AF-A0A960PWW4-F1
#
_entry.id   AF-A0A960PWW4-F1
#
_cell.length_a   1.000
_cell.length_b   1.000
_cell.length_c   1.000
_cell.angle_alpha   90.00
_cell.angle_beta   90.00
_cell.angle_gamma   90.00
#
_symmetry.space_group_name_H-M   'P 1'
#
loop_
_entity.id
_entity.type
_entity.pdbx_description
1 polymer ?
#
loop_
_entity_poly.entity_id
_entity_poly.type
_entity_poly.pdbx_seq_one_letter_code
_entity_poly.pdbx_strand_id
1 'polypeptide(L)'
;SHHADAATIDNNFIAECGSCVEFRGMGQASKVSNNLIGAGYHGYSIYAENFGGLLVAGNNVFPRGRSSIEFSGVARSSISGNRFHSFYPGMLVFSGSCSENLVSSNHFFRDREPWAPMLRYDNGLDDRFGLLHLNGNGNSVIANHISESIDVRFVKPTGEKPVIIRIASGSGNYVANNHIVATTEAVRSSDAPNSAAFATQVDAILATKNLTSLDVVAVLVDAQSSQNIVLDSGSDAQVLLDRAANAFRATPVIGQSEALGRN
;
A
#
# COMPACT_ATOMS: atom_id res chain seq x y z
N SER A 1 -7.91 11.09 19.23
CA SER A 1 -8.79 12.21 19.63
C SER A 1 -10.16 12.01 19.03
N HIS A 2 -11.23 12.43 19.71
CA HIS A 2 -12.56 12.55 19.12
C HIS A 2 -12.80 14.03 18.81
N HIS A 3 -12.92 14.36 17.53
CA HIS A 3 -12.86 15.73 17.00
C HIS A 3 -11.49 16.40 17.19
N ALA A 4 -10.87 16.85 16.10
CA ALA A 4 -9.57 17.55 16.17
C ALA A 4 -9.48 18.68 15.15
N ASP A 5 -8.95 19.81 15.58
CA ASP A 5 -8.63 20.95 14.73
C ASP A 5 -7.18 21.37 15.01
N ALA A 6 -6.42 21.61 13.94
CA ALA A 6 -5.01 22.00 13.99
C ALA A 6 -4.13 21.10 14.89
N ALA A 7 -4.52 19.82 15.06
CA ALA A 7 -3.81 18.91 15.95
C ALA A 7 -2.46 18.50 15.35
N THR A 8 -1.46 18.36 16.21
CA THR A 8 -0.12 17.94 15.81
C THR A 8 0.32 16.71 16.60
N ILE A 9 0.64 15.64 15.88
CA ILE A 9 1.34 14.46 16.41
C ILE A 9 2.70 14.42 15.73
N ASP A 10 3.72 14.90 16.42
CA ASP A 10 5.06 15.06 15.86
C ASP A 10 6.15 14.41 16.71
N ASN A 11 7.08 13.70 16.07
CA ASN A 11 8.29 13.16 16.68
C ASN A 11 8.06 12.22 17.88
N ASN A 12 7.10 11.30 17.75
CA ASN A 12 6.77 10.31 18.77
C ASN A 12 7.30 8.92 18.43
N PHE A 13 7.45 8.08 19.45
CA PHE A 13 7.63 6.64 19.33
C PHE A 13 6.39 5.92 19.89
N ILE A 14 5.60 5.28 19.02
CA ILE A 14 4.32 4.66 19.37
C ILE A 14 4.31 3.23 18.81
N ALA A 15 4.75 2.26 19.61
CA ALA A 15 4.90 0.87 19.17
C ALA A 15 4.24 -0.13 20.14
N GLU A 16 4.02 -1.35 19.65
CA GLU A 16 3.48 -2.49 20.41
C GLU A 16 2.11 -2.22 21.05
N CYS A 17 1.37 -1.28 20.48
CA CYS A 17 -0.02 -1.00 20.85
C CYS A 17 -0.97 -1.78 19.95
N GLY A 18 -2.18 -2.08 20.42
CA GLY A 18 -3.22 -2.66 19.56
C GLY A 18 -3.47 -1.77 18.34
N SER A 19 -3.83 -0.51 18.60
CA SER A 19 -3.80 0.60 17.64
C SER A 19 -2.89 1.72 18.16
N CYS A 20 -2.34 2.53 17.27
CA CYS A 20 -1.45 3.65 17.60
C CYS A 20 -2.16 5.00 17.50
N VAL A 21 -2.24 5.60 16.29
CA VAL A 21 -2.83 6.93 16.10
C VAL A 21 -4.24 6.79 15.52
N GLU A 22 -5.23 7.31 16.25
CA GLU A 22 -6.63 7.33 15.79
C GLU A 22 -7.25 8.73 15.92
N PHE A 23 -7.60 9.31 14.78
CA PHE A 23 -8.42 10.51 14.66
C PHE A 23 -9.86 10.11 14.34
N ARG A 24 -10.76 10.30 15.32
CA ARG A 24 -12.16 9.86 15.25
C ARG A 24 -13.14 11.03 15.22
N GLY A 25 -14.35 10.76 14.73
CA GLY A 25 -15.43 11.72 14.59
C GLY A 25 -15.30 12.56 13.32
N MET A 26 -14.51 13.63 13.38
CA MET A 26 -14.21 14.54 12.26
C MET A 26 -13.04 15.45 12.60
N GLY A 27 -12.45 16.13 11.63
CA GLY A 27 -11.47 17.16 11.94
C GLY A 27 -10.86 17.85 10.74
N GLN A 28 -9.93 18.75 11.01
CA GLN A 28 -9.31 19.53 9.95
C GLN A 28 -7.89 19.99 10.29
N ALA A 29 -7.14 20.35 9.24
CA ALA A 29 -5.85 21.06 9.31
C ALA A 29 -4.82 20.45 10.28
N SER A 30 -4.91 19.14 10.50
CA SER A 30 -4.09 18.42 11.47
C SER A 30 -2.90 17.76 10.78
N LYS A 31 -1.88 17.35 11.54
CA LYS A 31 -0.71 16.65 11.01
C LYS A 31 -0.24 15.49 11.89
N VAL A 32 0.23 14.43 11.24
CA VAL A 32 0.95 13.29 11.82
C VAL A 32 2.31 13.20 11.13
N SER A 33 3.37 13.60 11.81
CA SER A 33 4.69 13.72 11.19
C SER A 33 5.86 13.23 12.03
N ASN A 34 6.90 12.72 11.36
CA ASN A 34 8.16 12.33 11.99
C ASN A 34 8.03 11.26 13.08
N ASN A 35 7.02 10.38 13.02
CA ASN A 35 6.79 9.38 14.06
C ASN A 35 7.38 8.01 13.67
N LEU A 36 7.76 7.25 14.70
CA LEU A 36 8.05 5.81 14.63
C LEU A 36 6.82 5.06 15.14
N ILE A 37 6.16 4.27 14.29
CA ILE A 37 4.85 3.68 14.60
C ILE A 37 4.81 2.18 14.31
N GLY A 38 4.32 1.36 15.24
CA GLY A 38 4.08 -0.08 15.04
C GLY A 38 2.90 -0.60 15.85
N ALA A 39 1.80 -0.93 15.16
CA ALA A 39 0.56 -1.42 15.77
C ALA A 39 0.46 -2.96 15.80
N GLY A 40 -0.69 -3.48 16.29
CA GLY A 40 -1.05 -4.90 16.27
C GLY A 40 -1.91 -5.29 15.07
N TYR A 41 -1.97 -6.60 14.76
CA TYR A 41 -2.57 -7.15 13.53
C TYR A 41 -4.09 -6.94 13.38
N HIS A 42 -4.79 -6.53 14.45
CA HIS A 42 -6.19 -6.14 14.40
C HIS A 42 -6.43 -4.63 14.47
N GLY A 43 -5.42 -3.82 14.79
CA GLY A 43 -5.57 -2.38 15.00
C GLY A 43 -4.83 -1.54 13.97
N TYR A 44 -5.01 -0.23 14.09
CA TYR A 44 -4.53 0.74 13.11
C TYR A 44 -3.17 1.32 13.50
N SER A 45 -2.26 1.45 12.55
CA SER A 45 -1.06 2.26 12.75
C SER A 45 -1.41 3.76 12.72
N ILE A 46 -2.03 4.22 11.64
CA ILE A 46 -2.58 5.57 11.52
C ILE A 46 -4.01 5.46 10.96
N TYR A 47 -4.99 5.97 11.70
CA TYR A 47 -6.38 6.02 11.28
C TYR A 47 -6.94 7.44 11.36
N ALA A 48 -7.73 7.83 10.36
CA ALA A 48 -8.52 9.05 10.40
C ALA A 48 -9.89 8.86 9.75
N GLU A 49 -10.94 9.41 10.34
CA GLU A 49 -12.29 9.46 9.75
C GLU A 49 -12.85 10.87 9.66
N ASN A 50 -13.40 11.23 8.50
CA ASN A 50 -14.02 12.52 8.20
C ASN A 50 -13.08 13.73 8.44
N PHE A 51 -11.84 13.64 7.95
CA PHE A 51 -10.86 14.73 8.03
C PHE A 51 -10.72 15.50 6.71
N GLY A 52 -10.52 16.80 6.81
CA GLY A 52 -10.14 17.67 5.69
C GLY A 52 -8.75 18.28 5.89
N GLY A 53 -7.88 18.25 4.88
CA GLY A 53 -6.56 18.90 4.98
C GLY A 53 -5.64 18.26 6.01
N LEU A 54 -5.72 16.94 6.20
CA LEU A 54 -4.81 16.18 7.05
C LEU A 54 -3.47 15.99 6.32
N LEU A 55 -2.35 16.22 7.01
CA LEU A 55 -1.00 15.95 6.52
C LEU A 55 -0.38 14.76 7.25
N VAL A 56 -0.04 13.70 6.53
CA VAL A 56 0.72 12.55 7.05
C VAL A 56 2.05 12.45 6.31
N ALA A 57 3.14 12.83 6.97
CA ALA A 57 4.44 12.94 6.30
C ALA A 57 5.65 12.62 7.18
N GLY A 58 6.70 12.02 6.60
CA GLY A 58 7.96 11.75 7.29
C GLY A 58 7.88 10.66 8.36
N ASN A 59 6.82 9.84 8.37
CA ASN A 59 6.69 8.76 9.34
C ASN A 59 7.42 7.49 8.86
N ASN A 60 7.97 6.72 9.80
CA ASN A 60 8.41 5.36 9.57
C ASN A 60 7.47 4.42 10.33
N VAL A 61 6.54 3.81 9.59
CA VAL A 61 5.59 2.85 10.12
C VAL A 61 6.09 1.45 9.80
N PHE A 62 6.24 0.65 10.84
CA PHE A 62 6.68 -0.73 10.76
C PHE A 62 5.55 -1.69 11.21
N PRO A 63 5.70 -3.00 10.98
CA PRO A 63 4.69 -3.97 11.34
C PRO A 63 4.31 -3.93 12.84
N ARG A 64 3.13 -4.40 13.21
CA ARG A 64 2.25 -5.31 12.44
C ARG A 64 0.81 -4.83 12.41
N GLY A 65 0.58 -3.52 12.25
CA GLY A 65 -0.75 -2.95 12.10
C GLY A 65 -1.55 -3.65 10.99
N ARG A 66 -2.88 -3.73 11.14
CA ARG A 66 -3.77 -4.26 10.10
C ARG A 66 -3.64 -3.48 8.78
N SER A 67 -3.27 -2.21 8.89
CA SER A 67 -2.94 -1.27 7.83
C SER A 67 -1.89 -0.28 8.36
N SER A 68 -1.05 0.24 7.47
CA SER A 68 -0.10 1.31 7.81
C SER A 68 -0.81 2.66 7.92
N ILE A 69 -1.79 2.89 7.05
CA ILE A 69 -2.67 4.04 7.06
C ILE A 69 -4.06 3.67 6.55
N GLU A 70 -5.10 4.05 7.28
CA GLU A 70 -6.49 3.88 6.87
C GLU A 70 -7.28 5.17 7.05
N PHE A 71 -7.87 5.63 5.96
CA PHE A 71 -8.74 6.80 5.92
C PHE A 71 -10.17 6.36 5.66
N SER A 72 -11.12 6.96 6.40
CA SER A 72 -12.55 6.80 6.20
C SER A 72 -13.21 8.14 5.89
N GLY A 73 -13.69 8.35 4.66
CA GLY A 73 -14.32 9.64 4.28
C GLY A 73 -13.40 10.86 4.43
N VAL A 74 -12.09 10.68 4.33
CA VAL A 74 -11.10 11.77 4.39
C VAL A 74 -10.96 12.43 3.03
N ALA A 75 -10.87 13.76 3.00
CA ALA A 75 -10.75 14.51 1.76
C ALA A 75 -9.63 15.54 1.79
N ARG A 76 -9.13 15.90 0.60
CA ARG A 76 -8.19 17.02 0.40
C ARG A 76 -6.97 16.95 1.32
N SER A 77 -6.49 15.74 1.57
CA SER A 77 -5.43 15.43 2.52
C SER A 77 -4.20 14.89 1.78
N SER A 78 -3.05 14.82 2.46
CA SER A 78 -1.79 14.36 1.85
C SER A 78 -1.13 13.28 2.70
N ILE A 79 -0.72 12.20 2.05
CA ILE A 79 0.11 11.12 2.58
C ILE A 79 1.40 11.11 1.75
N SER A 80 2.47 11.70 2.27
CA SER A 80 3.68 11.91 1.47
C SER A 80 4.99 11.77 2.21
N GLY A 81 5.99 11.14 1.57
CA GLY A 81 7.33 11.04 2.14
C GLY A 81 7.40 10.13 3.37
N ASN A 82 6.59 9.08 3.43
CA ASN A 82 6.61 8.09 4.51
C ASN A 82 7.29 6.79 4.08
N ARG A 83 7.85 6.05 5.04
CA ARG A 83 8.25 4.65 4.85
C ARG A 83 7.24 3.76 5.56
N PHE A 84 6.56 2.93 4.80
CA PHE A 84 5.56 1.98 5.28
C PHE A 84 6.08 0.56 5.07
N HIS A 85 6.17 -0.22 6.15
CA HIS A 85 6.48 -1.64 6.12
C HIS A 85 5.35 -2.43 6.77
N SER A 86 4.84 -3.43 6.06
CA SER A 86 3.73 -4.28 6.50
C SER A 86 4.02 -5.75 6.21
N PHE A 87 3.46 -6.63 7.04
CA PHE A 87 3.43 -8.08 6.77
C PHE A 87 2.16 -8.53 6.03
N TYR A 88 1.21 -7.61 5.81
CA TYR A 88 -0.13 -7.91 5.33
C TYR A 88 -0.55 -6.97 4.19
N PRO A 89 -1.47 -7.42 3.30
CA PRO A 89 -2.16 -6.57 2.33
C PRO A 89 -2.95 -5.43 2.99
N GLY A 90 -3.40 -4.44 2.20
CA GLY A 90 -4.15 -3.29 2.74
C GLY A 90 -3.28 -2.34 3.56
N MET A 91 -2.07 -2.02 3.07
CA MET A 91 -1.16 -1.09 3.73
C MET A 91 -1.75 0.33 3.78
N LEU A 92 -2.26 0.80 2.64
CA LEU A 92 -3.03 2.03 2.53
C LEU A 92 -4.46 1.67 2.16
N VAL A 93 -5.41 2.13 2.97
CA VAL A 93 -6.83 1.85 2.76
C VAL A 93 -7.61 3.15 2.78
N PHE A 94 -8.29 3.45 1.70
CA PHE A 94 -9.40 4.40 1.68
C PHE A 94 -10.69 3.59 1.81
N SER A 95 -11.25 3.56 3.02
CA SER A 95 -12.58 3.02 3.30
C SER A 95 -13.62 4.15 3.16
N GLY A 96 -14.77 3.89 2.54
CA GLY A 96 -15.74 4.95 2.22
C GLY A 96 -15.24 5.96 1.16
N SER A 97 -15.95 7.07 0.99
CA SER A 97 -15.72 8.02 -0.13
C SER A 97 -14.56 9.01 0.14
N CYS A 98 -13.32 8.53 0.16
CA CYS A 98 -12.15 9.41 0.30
C CYS A 98 -11.84 10.12 -1.03
N SER A 99 -11.74 11.44 -1.02
CA SER A 99 -11.66 12.20 -2.27
C SER A 99 -10.60 13.30 -2.28
N GLU A 100 -10.02 13.58 -3.45
CA GLU A 100 -9.04 14.66 -3.65
C GLU A 100 -7.79 14.52 -2.75
N ASN A 101 -7.42 13.30 -2.34
CA ASN A 101 -6.24 13.07 -1.51
C ASN A 101 -5.00 12.82 -2.37
N LEU A 102 -3.85 13.30 -1.90
CA LEU A 102 -2.53 13.02 -2.49
C LEU A 102 -1.85 11.87 -1.74
N VAL A 103 -1.37 10.87 -2.47
CA VAL A 103 -0.50 9.79 -1.99
C VAL A 103 0.76 9.81 -2.83
N SER A 104 1.84 10.39 -2.31
CA SER A 104 3.03 10.65 -3.14
C SER A 104 4.37 10.45 -2.45
N SER A 105 5.36 9.98 -3.21
CA SER A 105 6.75 9.82 -2.73
C SER A 105 6.87 8.98 -1.45
N ASN A 106 6.00 7.97 -1.29
CA ASN A 106 6.11 7.02 -0.18
C ASN A 106 6.87 5.77 -0.63
N HIS A 107 7.51 5.11 0.35
CA HIS A 107 8.10 3.79 0.15
C HIS A 107 7.24 2.74 0.87
N PHE A 108 6.55 1.90 0.11
CA PHE A 108 5.80 0.76 0.61
C PHE A 108 6.64 -0.51 0.46
N PHE A 109 6.81 -1.24 1.55
CA PHE A 109 7.43 -2.55 1.57
C PHE A 109 6.49 -3.55 2.23
N ARG A 110 6.11 -4.57 1.48
CA ARG A 110 5.36 -5.72 1.97
C ARG A 110 6.24 -6.95 1.87
N ASP A 111 6.41 -7.62 3.00
CA ASP A 111 7.01 -8.96 3.07
C ASP A 111 6.17 -9.88 3.97
N ARG A 112 6.71 -11.03 4.36
CA ARG A 112 6.06 -11.94 5.30
C ARG A 112 6.72 -11.80 6.67
N GLU A 113 5.92 -11.88 7.73
CA GLU A 113 6.40 -11.97 9.11
C GLU A 113 7.50 -13.05 9.20
N PRO A 114 8.73 -12.71 9.60
CA PRO A 114 9.80 -13.69 9.75
C PRO A 114 9.84 -14.34 11.14
N TRP A 115 9.15 -13.77 12.14
CA TRP A 115 9.26 -14.22 13.52
C TRP A 115 8.26 -15.34 13.85
N ALA A 116 8.80 -16.52 14.17
CA ALA A 116 8.03 -17.75 14.34
C ALA A 116 6.76 -17.65 15.23
N PRO A 117 6.77 -16.98 16.40
CA PRO A 117 5.59 -16.83 17.24
C PRO A 117 4.44 -16.04 16.59
N MET A 118 4.74 -15.21 15.60
CA MET A 118 3.78 -14.31 14.97
C MET A 118 3.29 -14.78 13.59
N LEU A 119 3.88 -15.85 13.04
CA LEU A 119 3.54 -16.41 11.72
C LEU A 119 2.05 -16.78 11.53
N ARG A 120 1.34 -17.06 12.63
CA ARG A 120 -0.07 -17.47 12.59
C ARG A 120 -1.06 -16.31 12.50
N TYR A 121 -0.61 -15.07 12.71
CA TYR A 121 -1.48 -13.90 12.71
C TYR A 121 -1.44 -13.20 11.37
N ASP A 122 -2.63 -12.88 10.84
CA ASP A 122 -2.83 -12.01 9.70
C ASP A 122 -3.95 -11.00 9.98
N ASN A 123 -4.21 -10.10 9.05
CA ASN A 123 -5.29 -9.11 9.15
C ASN A 123 -6.62 -9.58 8.50
N GLY A 124 -6.71 -10.85 8.08
CA GLY A 124 -7.86 -11.43 7.40
C GLY A 124 -8.07 -11.00 5.94
N LEU A 125 -7.17 -10.20 5.35
CA LEU A 125 -7.24 -9.80 3.94
C LEU A 125 -6.43 -10.77 3.06
N ASP A 126 -6.90 -10.95 1.81
CA ASP A 126 -6.17 -11.68 0.79
C ASP A 126 -5.35 -10.74 -0.10
N ASP A 127 -4.44 -11.27 -0.91
CA ASP A 127 -3.52 -10.49 -1.74
C ASP A 127 -4.21 -9.84 -2.95
N ARG A 128 -5.49 -10.11 -3.20
CA ARG A 128 -6.31 -9.41 -4.22
C ARG A 128 -6.93 -8.12 -3.69
N PHE A 129 -6.85 -7.88 -2.38
CA PHE A 129 -7.37 -6.67 -1.76
C PHE A 129 -6.65 -5.40 -2.27
N GLY A 130 -5.37 -5.52 -2.61
CA GLY A 130 -4.50 -4.38 -2.92
C GLY A 130 -3.58 -4.05 -1.74
N LEU A 131 -2.33 -3.68 -2.02
CA LEU A 131 -1.51 -2.99 -1.02
C LEU A 131 -2.00 -1.56 -0.79
N LEU A 132 -2.38 -0.89 -1.87
CA LEU A 132 -3.03 0.41 -1.88
C LEU A 132 -4.46 0.22 -2.40
N HIS A 133 -5.43 0.32 -1.51
CA HIS A 133 -6.85 0.13 -1.81
C HIS A 133 -7.59 1.47 -1.78
N LEU A 134 -8.14 1.88 -2.93
CA LEU A 134 -8.79 3.18 -3.11
C LEU A 134 -10.29 3.01 -3.29
N ASN A 135 -11.05 3.68 -2.42
CA ASN A 135 -12.46 4.00 -2.65
C ASN A 135 -12.63 5.52 -2.63
N GLY A 136 -13.18 6.06 -3.73
CA GLY A 136 -13.54 7.47 -3.84
C GLY A 136 -12.91 8.16 -5.06
N ASN A 137 -12.95 9.49 -5.06
CA ASN A 137 -12.90 10.27 -6.31
C ASN A 137 -11.72 11.23 -6.35
N GLY A 138 -11.15 11.43 -7.54
CA GLY A 138 -10.16 12.50 -7.75
C GLY A 138 -8.88 12.37 -6.93
N ASN A 139 -8.56 11.19 -6.40
CA ASN A 139 -7.32 11.00 -5.65
C ASN A 139 -6.12 10.95 -6.59
N SER A 140 -4.95 11.35 -6.10
CA SER A 140 -3.68 11.33 -6.83
C SER A 140 -2.72 10.34 -6.17
N VAL A 141 -2.33 9.26 -6.85
CA VAL A 141 -1.33 8.29 -6.39
C VAL A 141 -0.11 8.35 -7.30
N ILE A 142 0.92 9.07 -6.87
CA ILE A 142 2.00 9.52 -7.74
C ILE A 142 3.38 9.21 -7.17
N ALA A 143 4.33 8.74 -7.98
CA ALA A 143 5.74 8.64 -7.60
C ALA A 143 6.03 7.82 -6.32
N ASN A 144 5.23 6.79 -6.04
CA ASN A 144 5.51 5.87 -4.94
C ASN A 144 6.44 4.73 -5.39
N HIS A 145 7.26 4.24 -4.47
CA HIS A 145 7.99 2.98 -4.64
C HIS A 145 7.26 1.89 -3.86
N ILE A 146 6.98 0.76 -4.50
CA ILE A 146 6.22 -0.33 -3.89
C ILE A 146 6.97 -1.64 -4.13
N SER A 147 7.50 -2.20 -3.05
CA SER A 147 8.16 -3.52 -3.03
C SER A 147 7.21 -4.56 -2.44
N GLU A 148 6.82 -5.55 -3.24
CA GLU A 148 6.05 -6.74 -2.84
C GLU A 148 6.99 -7.95 -2.87
N SER A 149 7.42 -8.44 -1.70
CA SER A 149 8.32 -9.58 -1.61
C SER A 149 7.70 -10.71 -0.80
N ILE A 150 7.10 -11.67 -1.49
CA ILE A 150 6.42 -12.81 -0.87
C ILE A 150 6.71 -14.09 -1.65
N ASP A 151 6.97 -15.19 -0.95
CA ASP A 151 6.98 -16.51 -1.56
C ASP A 151 5.59 -16.87 -2.08
N VAL A 152 5.50 -17.27 -3.36
CA VAL A 152 4.28 -17.71 -4.05
C VAL A 152 3.41 -18.68 -3.25
N ARG A 153 3.99 -19.51 -2.37
CA ARG A 153 3.24 -20.47 -1.54
C ARG A 153 2.37 -19.79 -0.47
N PHE A 154 2.67 -18.53 -0.13
CA PHE A 154 1.93 -17.76 0.86
C PHE A 154 0.95 -16.77 0.24
N VAL A 155 0.91 -16.66 -1.09
CA VAL A 155 -0.09 -15.85 -1.77
C VAL A 155 -1.47 -16.47 -1.55
N LYS A 156 -2.41 -15.61 -1.15
CA LYS A 156 -3.80 -15.93 -0.86
C LYS A 156 -4.70 -15.12 -1.81
N PRO A 157 -5.67 -15.75 -2.50
CA PRO A 157 -5.83 -17.19 -2.66
C PRO A 157 -4.66 -17.83 -3.43
N THR A 158 -4.44 -19.13 -3.22
CA THR A 158 -3.36 -19.85 -3.91
C THR A 158 -3.55 -19.81 -5.43
N GLY A 159 -2.49 -19.48 -6.15
CA GLY A 159 -2.47 -19.42 -7.62
C GLY A 159 -2.95 -18.09 -8.21
N GLU A 160 -3.44 -17.17 -7.38
CA GLU A 160 -3.80 -15.81 -7.80
C GLU A 160 -2.57 -14.90 -7.87
N LYS A 161 -2.71 -13.79 -8.60
CA LYS A 161 -1.69 -12.72 -8.65
C LYS A 161 -2.01 -11.68 -7.57
N PRO A 162 -1.04 -11.30 -6.72
CA PRO A 162 -1.22 -10.16 -5.83
C PRO A 162 -1.56 -8.90 -6.62
N VAL A 163 -2.47 -8.09 -6.08
CA VAL A 163 -2.82 -6.78 -6.61
C VAL A 163 -2.06 -5.72 -5.81
N ILE A 164 -1.40 -4.80 -6.50
CA ILE A 164 -0.59 -3.76 -5.84
C ILE A 164 -1.43 -2.51 -5.58
N ILE A 165 -1.95 -1.87 -6.62
CA ILE A 165 -2.87 -0.73 -6.51
C ILE A 165 -4.25 -1.18 -7.00
N ARG A 166 -5.27 -1.05 -6.16
CA ARG A 166 -6.67 -1.35 -6.53
C ARG A 166 -7.53 -0.11 -6.40
N ILE A 167 -8.15 0.30 -7.50
CA ILE A 167 -9.20 1.32 -7.52
C ILE A 167 -10.54 0.60 -7.48
N ALA A 168 -11.04 0.36 -6.28
CA ALA A 168 -12.23 -0.46 -6.06
C ALA A 168 -13.53 0.28 -6.41
N SER A 169 -13.58 1.60 -6.19
CA SER A 169 -14.72 2.43 -6.56
C SER A 169 -14.36 3.91 -6.75
N GLY A 170 -15.27 4.65 -7.37
CA GLY A 170 -15.18 6.10 -7.56
C GLY A 170 -14.73 6.49 -8.97
N SER A 171 -14.33 7.74 -9.16
CA SER A 171 -13.98 8.23 -10.50
C SER A 171 -12.91 9.30 -10.50
N GLY A 172 -12.22 9.44 -11.63
CA GLY A 172 -11.26 10.53 -11.83
C GLY A 172 -9.98 10.39 -11.03
N ASN A 173 -9.64 9.19 -10.53
CA ASN A 173 -8.39 8.99 -9.82
C ASN A 173 -7.21 9.02 -10.82
N TYR A 174 -6.11 9.65 -10.41
CA TYR A 174 -4.90 9.81 -11.21
C TYR A 174 -3.76 8.99 -10.59
N VAL A 175 -3.34 7.91 -11.27
CA VAL A 175 -2.29 7.00 -10.82
C VAL A 175 -1.12 7.12 -11.79
N ALA A 176 0.01 7.67 -11.34
CA ALA A 176 1.13 7.97 -12.25
C ALA A 176 2.51 7.68 -11.66
N ASN A 177 3.43 7.17 -12.49
CA ASN A 177 4.85 7.06 -12.17
C ASN A 177 5.15 6.26 -10.88
N ASN A 178 4.36 5.23 -10.60
CA ASN A 178 4.62 4.35 -9.45
C ASN A 178 5.57 3.22 -9.89
N HIS A 179 6.68 3.05 -9.18
CA HIS A 179 7.63 1.98 -9.45
C HIS A 179 7.31 0.77 -8.57
N ILE A 180 6.92 -0.32 -9.20
CA ILE A 180 6.53 -1.56 -8.55
C ILE A 180 7.62 -2.61 -8.77
N VAL A 181 8.14 -3.16 -7.69
CA VAL A 181 9.11 -4.26 -7.68
C VAL A 181 8.45 -5.43 -6.96
N ALA A 182 8.16 -6.51 -7.69
CA ALA A 182 7.53 -7.69 -7.13
C ALA A 182 8.47 -8.90 -7.23
N THR A 183 8.71 -9.56 -6.10
CA THR A 183 9.69 -10.65 -6.00
C THR A 183 9.19 -11.83 -5.18
N THR A 184 9.69 -13.02 -5.51
CA THR A 184 9.48 -14.27 -4.77
C THR A 184 10.82 -15.01 -4.63
N GLU A 185 10.93 -15.89 -3.64
CA GLU A 185 12.10 -16.76 -3.48
C GLU A 185 12.29 -17.65 -4.72
N ALA A 186 13.49 -17.65 -5.31
CA ALA A 186 13.84 -18.49 -6.46
C ALA A 186 14.04 -19.96 -6.07
N VAL A 187 14.48 -20.20 -4.83
CA VAL A 187 14.69 -21.54 -4.26
C VAL A 187 14.04 -21.56 -2.89
N ARG A 188 13.25 -22.60 -2.63
CA ARG A 188 12.60 -22.81 -1.33
C ARG A 188 13.65 -22.83 -0.23
N SER A 189 13.67 -21.81 0.61
CA SER A 189 14.46 -21.85 1.84
C SER A 189 13.67 -22.58 2.93
N SER A 190 14.38 -23.31 3.81
CA SER A 190 13.80 -23.79 5.05
C SER A 190 13.52 -22.59 5.95
N ASP A 191 12.38 -22.58 6.64
CA ASP A 191 12.05 -21.52 7.58
C ASP A 191 13.23 -21.29 8.55
N ALA A 192 13.57 -20.01 8.77
CA ALA A 192 14.74 -19.65 9.57
C ALA A 192 14.65 -20.29 10.97
N PRO A 193 15.77 -20.81 11.51
CA PRO A 193 15.79 -21.35 12.86
C PRO A 193 15.31 -20.28 13.84
N ASN A 194 14.65 -20.72 14.91
CA ASN A 194 14.09 -19.85 15.96
C ASN A 194 15.21 -19.04 16.62
N SER A 195 15.54 -17.88 16.06
CA SER A 195 16.60 -16.98 16.51
C SER A 195 15.99 -15.72 17.13
N ALA A 196 16.82 -14.76 17.57
CA ALA A 196 16.33 -13.52 18.16
C ALA A 196 15.48 -12.73 17.15
N ALA A 197 14.30 -12.26 17.59
CA ALA A 197 13.31 -11.59 16.73
C ALA A 197 13.92 -10.47 15.86
N PHE A 198 14.78 -9.63 16.45
CA PHE A 198 15.46 -8.55 15.72
C PHE A 198 16.35 -9.05 14.59
N ALA A 199 17.15 -10.09 14.82
CA ALA A 199 18.07 -10.63 13.80
C ALA A 199 17.28 -11.18 12.60
N THR A 200 16.20 -11.94 12.86
CA THR A 200 15.34 -12.45 11.77
C THR A 200 14.71 -11.33 10.95
N GLN A 201 14.34 -10.20 11.58
CA GLN A 201 13.74 -9.06 10.90
C GLN A 201 14.76 -8.30 10.04
N VAL A 202 15.97 -8.09 10.56
CA VAL A 202 17.05 -7.45 9.79
C VAL A 202 17.42 -8.31 8.58
N ASP A 203 17.60 -9.61 8.78
CA ASP A 203 17.95 -10.53 7.71
C ASP A 203 16.88 -10.54 6.61
N ALA A 204 15.59 -10.56 6.97
CA ALA A 204 14.48 -10.50 6.03
C ALA A 204 14.48 -9.21 5.19
N ILE A 205 14.70 -8.05 5.81
CA ILE A 205 14.74 -6.76 5.10
C ILE A 205 15.95 -6.69 4.15
N LEU A 206 17.09 -7.28 4.53
CA LEU A 206 18.32 -7.27 3.72
C LEU A 206 18.34 -8.36 2.64
N ALA A 207 17.41 -9.32 2.68
CA ALA A 207 17.34 -10.46 1.78
C ALA A 207 16.91 -10.06 0.36
N THR A 208 17.86 -9.56 -0.43
CA THR A 208 17.68 -9.19 -1.84
C THR A 208 18.33 -10.18 -2.81
N LYS A 209 18.98 -11.22 -2.28
CA LYS A 209 19.64 -12.29 -3.05
C LYS A 209 18.67 -13.46 -3.26
N ASN A 210 18.85 -14.19 -4.36
CA ASN A 210 18.01 -15.35 -4.73
C ASN A 210 16.53 -15.02 -4.90
N LEU A 211 16.21 -13.78 -5.26
CA LEU A 211 14.87 -13.37 -5.64
C LEU A 211 14.68 -13.48 -7.16
N THR A 212 13.50 -13.90 -7.58
CA THR A 212 13.03 -13.83 -8.96
C THR A 212 11.78 -12.98 -9.04
N SER A 213 11.39 -12.57 -10.24
CA SER A 213 10.17 -11.79 -10.46
C SER A 213 8.94 -12.56 -9.99
N LEU A 214 8.07 -11.87 -9.25
CA LEU A 214 6.72 -12.34 -8.92
C LEU A 214 5.72 -11.70 -9.89
N ASP A 215 4.86 -12.51 -10.47
CA ASP A 215 3.75 -12.04 -11.30
C ASP A 215 2.69 -11.34 -10.44
N VAL A 216 2.41 -10.08 -10.75
CA VAL A 216 1.43 -9.24 -10.04
C VAL A 216 0.52 -8.49 -10.99
N VAL A 217 -0.64 -8.08 -10.48
CA VAL A 217 -1.44 -7.02 -11.09
C VAL A 217 -1.00 -5.69 -10.48
N ALA A 218 -0.27 -4.89 -11.27
CA ALA A 218 0.26 -3.61 -10.83
C ALA A 218 -0.86 -2.62 -10.49
N VAL A 219 -1.85 -2.50 -11.39
CA VAL A 219 -3.04 -1.66 -11.17
C VAL A 219 -4.27 -2.43 -11.60
N LEU A 220 -5.23 -2.58 -10.69
CA LEU A 220 -6.57 -3.09 -10.95
C LEU A 220 -7.59 -1.96 -10.81
N VAL A 221 -8.37 -1.70 -11.85
CA VAL A 221 -9.53 -0.80 -11.81
C VAL A 221 -10.79 -1.65 -11.89
N ASP A 222 -11.54 -1.69 -10.79
CA ASP A 222 -12.78 -2.46 -10.73
C ASP A 222 -13.87 -1.78 -11.57
N ALA A 223 -14.89 -2.54 -12.00
CA ALA A 223 -15.99 -2.03 -12.84
C ALA A 223 -16.82 -0.91 -12.17
N GLN A 224 -16.77 -0.79 -10.85
CA GLN A 224 -17.40 0.31 -10.09
C GLN A 224 -16.58 1.61 -10.14
N SER A 225 -15.44 1.61 -10.82
CA SER A 225 -14.57 2.74 -10.99
C SER A 225 -14.37 3.11 -12.46
N SER A 226 -14.42 4.39 -12.78
CA SER A 226 -14.35 4.87 -14.16
C SER A 226 -13.72 6.25 -14.26
N GLN A 227 -13.40 6.67 -15.49
CA GLN A 227 -12.77 7.95 -15.80
C GLN A 227 -11.43 8.17 -15.08
N ASN A 228 -10.77 7.08 -14.69
CA ASN A 228 -9.45 7.15 -14.07
C ASN A 228 -8.39 7.32 -15.16
N ILE A 229 -7.24 7.83 -14.75
CA ILE A 229 -6.06 7.98 -15.60
C ILE A 229 -4.92 7.18 -14.95
N VAL A 230 -4.41 6.17 -15.64
CA VAL A 230 -3.29 5.33 -15.19
C VAL A 230 -2.11 5.51 -16.15
N LEU A 231 -0.98 6.00 -15.67
CA LEU A 231 0.20 6.29 -16.48
C LEU A 231 1.45 5.70 -15.82
N ASP A 232 2.31 5.06 -16.60
CA ASP A 232 3.66 4.63 -16.19
C ASP A 232 3.69 3.90 -14.82
N SER A 233 2.66 3.12 -14.53
CA SER A 233 2.47 2.41 -13.25
C SER A 233 2.28 0.91 -13.48
N GLY A 234 2.78 0.39 -14.59
CA GLY A 234 2.66 -1.01 -15.02
C GLY A 234 2.62 -1.14 -16.54
N SER A 235 3.07 -2.28 -17.05
CA SER A 235 2.93 -2.65 -18.47
C SER A 235 1.48 -3.02 -18.83
N ASP A 236 1.19 -3.18 -20.13
CA ASP A 236 -0.12 -3.67 -20.59
C ASP A 236 -0.55 -5.00 -19.97
N ALA A 237 0.41 -5.88 -19.66
CA ALA A 237 0.13 -7.17 -19.03
C ALA A 237 -0.15 -7.08 -17.53
N GLN A 238 0.26 -5.99 -16.88
CA GLN A 238 0.16 -5.80 -15.43
C GLN A 238 -1.00 -4.88 -15.03
N VAL A 239 -1.59 -4.16 -15.97
CA VAL A 239 -2.69 -3.22 -15.70
C VAL A 239 -4.00 -3.79 -16.22
N LEU A 240 -4.94 -4.03 -15.31
CA LEU A 240 -6.28 -4.54 -15.60
C LEU A 240 -7.30 -3.41 -15.42
N LEU A 241 -7.83 -2.92 -16.54
CA LEU A 241 -8.86 -1.87 -16.57
C LEU A 241 -9.70 -1.97 -17.85
N ASP A 242 -10.91 -1.42 -17.80
CA ASP A 242 -11.70 -1.15 -19.01
C ASP A 242 -11.18 0.12 -19.70
N ARG A 243 -10.62 -0.04 -20.91
CA ARG A 243 -10.07 1.05 -21.73
C ARG A 243 -11.13 1.96 -22.36
N ALA A 244 -12.38 1.51 -22.44
CA ALA A 244 -13.48 2.38 -22.87
C ALA A 244 -13.88 3.35 -21.75
N ALA A 245 -13.67 2.95 -20.50
CA ALA A 245 -14.04 3.73 -19.33
C ALA A 245 -12.86 4.50 -18.69
N ASN A 246 -11.60 4.20 -19.03
CA ASN A 246 -10.41 4.78 -18.39
C ASN A 246 -9.30 5.11 -19.41
N ALA A 247 -8.49 6.11 -19.10
CA ALA A 247 -7.30 6.44 -19.89
C ALA A 247 -6.08 5.69 -19.34
N PHE A 248 -5.30 5.07 -20.23
CA PHE A 248 -4.14 4.29 -19.84
C PHE A 248 -2.94 4.52 -20.77
N ARG A 249 -1.77 4.71 -20.16
CA ARG A 249 -0.46 4.63 -20.81
C ARG A 249 0.40 3.62 -20.04
N ALA A 250 0.80 2.55 -20.72
CA ALA A 250 1.68 1.53 -20.16
C ALA A 250 3.08 2.08 -19.89
N THR A 251 3.74 1.56 -18.86
CA THR A 251 5.19 1.71 -18.69
C THR A 251 5.88 1.03 -19.88
N PRO A 252 6.78 1.72 -20.61
CA PRO A 252 7.52 1.12 -21.72
C PRO A 252 8.30 -0.13 -21.30
N VAL A 253 8.23 -1.18 -22.11
CA VAL A 253 8.98 -2.43 -21.90
C VAL A 253 10.01 -2.64 -23.00
N ILE A 254 11.17 -3.20 -22.66
CA ILE A 254 12.25 -3.45 -23.61
C ILE A 254 11.79 -4.47 -24.67
N GLY A 255 12.03 -4.17 -25.94
CA GLY A 255 11.86 -5.14 -27.03
C GLY A 255 10.43 -5.32 -27.56
N GLN A 256 9.43 -4.59 -27.04
CA GLN A 256 8.16 -4.44 -27.75
C GLN A 256 8.32 -3.35 -28.82
N SER A 257 8.46 -3.73 -30.09
CA SER A 257 8.20 -2.79 -31.17
C SER A 257 6.73 -2.47 -31.17
N GLU A 258 6.34 -1.21 -31.04
CA GLU A 258 4.99 -0.77 -31.35
C GLU A 258 4.68 -1.24 -32.77
N ALA A 259 3.83 -2.27 -32.89
CA ALA A 259 3.10 -2.50 -34.12
C ALA A 259 2.08 -1.35 -34.22
N LEU A 260 2.57 -0.15 -34.51
CA LEU A 260 1.78 0.97 -34.98
C LEU A 260 1.14 0.51 -36.27
N GLY A 261 -0.10 0.04 -36.14
CA GLY A 261 -1.00 -0.18 -37.24
C GLY A 261 -1.07 1.11 -38.05
N ARG A 262 -0.42 1.09 -39.21
CA ARG A 262 -0.86 1.91 -40.33
C ARG A 262 -2.29 1.50 -40.63
N ASN A 263 -3.23 2.40 -40.42
CA ASN A 263 -4.43 2.60 -41.23
C ASN A 263 -4.88 4.05 -41.05
#